data_AF-A0A424HU32-F1
#
_entry.id   AF-A0A424HU32-F1
#
_cell.length_a   1.000
_cell.length_b   1.000
_cell.length_c   1.000
_cell.angle_alpha   90.00
_cell.angle_beta   90.00
_cell.angle_gamma   90.00
#
_symmetry.space_group_name_H-M   'P 1'
#
loop_
_entity.id
_entity.type
_entity.pdbx_description
1 polymer ?
#
loop_
_entity_poly.entity_id
_entity_poly.type
_entity_poly.pdbx_seq_one_letter_code
_entity_poly.pdbx_strand_id
1 'polypeptide(L)'
;MKGKAAIALDIDGTMTTADPEALKMLADHARDNQLSNLYINTARDELYCRNPTRDTTQWVSKENSFCRPTYGDTVDWKVKNMDRMIEREGVAPECAVLIDDLPENITGVESNGYIGVKVDARTGITKDTVREVFQRLEKCGVTQLK
;
A
#
# COMPACT_ATOMS: atom_id res chain seq x y z
N MET A 1 -23.44 -1.42 5.70
CA MET A 1 -22.39 -2.10 4.92
C MET A 1 -21.07 -1.66 5.51
N LYS A 2 -20.21 -2.59 5.97
CA LYS A 2 -18.82 -2.23 6.33
C LYS A 2 -18.16 -1.73 5.05
N GLY A 3 -17.55 -0.54 5.08
CA GLY A 3 -17.00 0.01 3.85
C GLY A 3 -15.71 -0.72 3.46
N LYS A 4 -15.48 -0.80 2.16
CA LYS A 4 -14.30 -1.48 1.60
C LYS A 4 -13.18 -0.47 1.45
N ALA A 5 -11.99 -0.86 1.85
CA ALA A 5 -10.76 -0.12 1.58
C ALA A 5 -9.65 -1.08 1.13
N ALA A 6 -8.66 -0.55 0.43
CA ALA A 6 -7.52 -1.30 -0.08
C ALA A 6 -6.22 -0.52 0.18
N ILE A 7 -5.13 -1.24 0.45
CA ILE A 7 -3.83 -0.66 0.80
C ILE A 7 -2.76 -1.25 -0.12
N ALA A 8 -2.06 -0.38 -0.82
CA ALA A 8 -0.89 -0.69 -1.63
C ALA A 8 0.39 -0.21 -0.94
N LEU A 9 1.45 -1.00 -1.02
CA LEU A 9 2.73 -0.79 -0.37
C LEU A 9 3.84 -0.73 -1.42
N ASP A 10 4.70 0.28 -1.38
CA ASP A 10 6.01 0.19 -2.03
C ASP A 10 6.94 -0.77 -1.25
N ILE A 11 8.02 -1.24 -1.89
CA ILE A 11 8.99 -2.12 -1.26
C ILE A 11 10.18 -1.35 -0.69
N ASP A 12 10.93 -0.63 -1.53
CA ASP A 12 12.25 -0.11 -1.19
C ASP A 12 12.11 1.15 -0.34
N GLY A 13 12.74 1.21 0.83
CA GLY A 13 12.59 2.36 1.74
C GLY A 13 11.21 2.45 2.42
N THR A 14 10.25 1.62 2.01
CA THR A 14 8.92 1.54 2.63
C THR A 14 8.75 0.28 3.47
N MET A 15 8.89 -0.91 2.86
CA MET A 15 8.80 -2.19 3.56
C MET A 15 10.16 -2.72 4.00
N THR A 16 11.22 -2.48 3.21
CA THR A 16 12.56 -3.02 3.50
C THR A 16 13.25 -2.39 4.71
N THR A 17 12.83 -1.19 5.10
CA THR A 17 13.35 -0.46 6.26
C THR A 17 12.34 -0.32 7.40
N ALA A 18 11.15 -0.93 7.25
CA ALA A 18 10.07 -0.86 8.23
C ALA A 18 10.39 -1.57 9.55
N ASP A 19 9.71 -1.14 10.61
CA ASP A 19 9.59 -1.93 11.84
C ASP A 19 8.78 -3.22 11.55
N PRO A 20 9.35 -4.43 11.75
CA PRO A 20 8.63 -5.69 11.49
C PRO A 20 7.33 -5.82 12.29
N GLU A 21 7.28 -5.28 13.50
CA GLU A 21 6.05 -5.29 14.32
C GLU A 21 4.99 -4.35 13.73
N ALA A 22 5.40 -3.25 13.09
CA ALA A 22 4.48 -2.36 12.40
C ALA A 22 3.90 -3.02 11.13
N LEU A 23 4.73 -3.74 10.35
CA LEU A 23 4.24 -4.51 9.19
C LEU A 23 3.24 -5.59 9.63
N LYS A 24 3.55 -6.31 10.71
CA LYS A 24 2.64 -7.31 11.28
C LYS A 24 1.33 -6.66 11.74
N MET A 25 1.42 -5.53 12.44
CA MET A 25 0.25 -4.77 12.91
C MET A 25 -0.63 -4.29 11.74
N LEU A 26 -0.02 -3.79 10.67
CA LEU A 26 -0.73 -3.39 9.45
C LEU A 26 -1.47 -4.57 8.82
N ALA A 27 -0.79 -5.71 8.67
CA ALA A 27 -1.35 -6.91 8.06
C ALA A 27 -2.49 -7.52 8.89
N ASP A 28 -2.31 -7.64 10.21
CA ASP A 28 -3.34 -8.17 11.11
C ASP A 28 -4.57 -7.24 11.14
N HIS A 29 -4.37 -5.93 11.24
CA HIS A 29 -5.50 -5.00 11.31
C HIS A 29 -6.22 -4.85 9.97
N ALA A 30 -5.51 -4.97 8.84
CA ALA A 30 -6.15 -5.06 7.52
C ALA A 30 -7.04 -6.31 7.42
N ARG A 31 -6.56 -7.46 7.93
CA ARG A 31 -7.33 -8.71 7.98
C ARG A 31 -8.56 -8.59 8.88
N ASP A 32 -8.40 -8.05 10.09
CA ASP A 32 -9.49 -7.93 11.07
C ASP A 32 -10.60 -6.98 10.61
N ASN A 33 -10.24 -5.96 9.83
CA ASN A 33 -11.20 -5.05 9.21
C ASN A 33 -11.80 -5.57 7.90
N GLN A 34 -11.48 -6.80 7.50
CA GLN A 34 -11.92 -7.38 6.22
C GLN A 34 -11.58 -6.46 5.05
N LEU A 35 -10.43 -5.77 5.13
CA LEU A 35 -9.95 -5.01 3.99
C LEU A 35 -9.75 -5.99 2.83
N SER A 36 -10.13 -5.50 1.65
CA SER A 36 -9.61 -6.02 0.40
C SER A 36 -8.08 -6.13 0.52
N ASN A 37 -7.53 -7.26 0.08
CA ASN A 37 -6.16 -7.70 0.38
C ASN A 37 -5.10 -6.59 0.37
N LEU A 38 -3.98 -6.78 1.09
CA LEU A 38 -2.81 -5.92 0.91
C LEU A 38 -2.21 -6.12 -0.49
N TYR A 39 -1.71 -5.05 -1.09
CA TYR A 39 -1.09 -5.03 -2.42
C TYR A 39 0.36 -4.54 -2.36
N ILE A 40 1.20 -5.03 -3.27
CA ILE A 40 2.48 -4.40 -3.59
C ILE A 40 2.28 -3.51 -4.82
N ASN A 41 2.85 -2.31 -4.80
CA ASN A 41 2.93 -1.42 -5.94
C ASN A 41 4.36 -0.88 -6.02
N THR A 42 5.24 -1.52 -6.80
CA THR A 42 6.69 -1.27 -6.73
C THR A 42 7.35 -1.03 -8.09
N ALA A 43 8.41 -0.23 -8.11
CA ALA A 43 9.20 0.10 -9.30
C ALA A 43 10.15 -1.04 -9.71
N ARG A 44 10.15 -2.13 -8.94
CA ARG A 44 11.03 -3.28 -9.15
C ARG A 44 10.50 -4.20 -10.22
N ASP A 45 11.44 -4.88 -10.90
CA ASP A 45 11.14 -5.90 -11.89
C ASP A 45 10.37 -7.07 -11.29
N GLU A 46 9.77 -7.89 -12.15
CA GLU A 46 8.91 -9.01 -11.75
C GLU A 46 9.64 -10.05 -10.89
N LEU A 47 10.94 -10.29 -11.14
CA LEU A 47 11.72 -11.26 -10.39
C LEU A 47 11.86 -10.83 -8.93
N TYR A 48 12.22 -9.57 -8.70
CA TYR A 48 12.36 -9.02 -7.36
C TYR A 48 11.00 -8.78 -6.70
N CYS A 49 10.03 -8.20 -7.40
CA CYS A 49 8.70 -7.87 -6.88
C CYS A 49 7.89 -9.11 -6.42
N ARG A 50 8.05 -10.25 -7.11
CA ARG A 50 7.34 -11.50 -6.77
C ARG A 50 8.11 -12.41 -5.81
N ASN A 51 9.36 -12.08 -5.53
CA ASN A 51 10.20 -12.83 -4.62
C ASN A 51 11.20 -11.92 -3.87
N PRO A 52 10.75 -10.83 -3.23
CA PRO A 52 11.64 -10.04 -2.41
C PRO A 52 11.97 -10.87 -1.16
N THR A 53 13.05 -10.54 -0.47
CA THR A 53 13.52 -11.31 0.70
C THR A 53 12.36 -11.57 1.68
N ARG A 54 12.22 -12.85 2.08
CA ARG A 54 11.05 -13.48 2.74
C ARG A 54 10.40 -12.67 3.87
N ASP A 55 11.16 -11.82 4.55
CA ASP A 55 10.73 -11.12 5.76
C ASP A 55 9.81 -9.93 5.49
N THR A 56 9.81 -9.38 4.28
CA THR A 56 9.10 -8.10 3.98
C THR A 56 7.72 -8.31 3.36
N THR A 57 7.57 -9.17 2.34
CA THR A 57 6.30 -9.27 1.57
C THR A 57 5.49 -10.54 1.81
N GLN A 58 5.81 -11.33 2.84
CA GLN A 58 5.03 -12.54 3.19
C GLN A 58 3.53 -12.29 3.43
N TRP A 59 3.16 -11.02 3.68
CA TRP A 59 1.81 -10.56 3.95
C TRP A 59 0.98 -10.28 2.68
N VAL A 60 1.62 -10.23 1.50
CA VAL A 60 0.96 -9.96 0.21
C VAL A 60 1.10 -11.18 -0.68
N SER A 61 -0.02 -11.66 -1.22
CA SER A 61 -0.01 -12.76 -2.17
C SER A 61 0.52 -12.32 -3.54
N LYS A 62 1.11 -13.26 -4.31
CA LYS A 62 1.79 -12.95 -5.58
C LYS A 62 0.86 -12.29 -6.60
N GLU A 63 -0.42 -12.65 -6.60
CA GLU A 63 -1.46 -12.08 -7.47
C GLU A 63 -1.84 -10.65 -7.09
N ASN A 64 -1.44 -10.17 -5.92
CA ASN A 64 -1.62 -8.80 -5.46
C ASN A 64 -0.31 -8.00 -5.52
N SER A 65 0.72 -8.54 -6.18
CA SER A 65 1.98 -7.85 -6.42
C SER A 65 2.00 -7.18 -7.79
N PHE A 66 1.83 -5.86 -7.81
CA PHE A 66 1.92 -5.05 -9.02
C PHE A 66 3.34 -4.47 -9.16
N CYS A 67 4.10 -5.13 -10.03
CA CYS A 67 5.49 -4.80 -10.33
C CYS A 67 5.59 -3.74 -11.42
N ARG A 68 6.79 -3.17 -11.62
CA ARG A 68 7.01 -2.21 -12.70
C ARG A 68 6.78 -2.89 -14.05
N PRO A 69 5.94 -2.32 -14.93
CA PRO A 69 5.84 -2.80 -16.30
C PRO A 69 7.16 -2.60 -17.04
N THR A 70 7.51 -3.52 -17.93
CA THR A 70 8.77 -3.52 -18.69
C THR A 70 9.00 -2.27 -19.55
N TYR A 71 7.97 -1.43 -19.74
CA TYR A 71 7.99 -0.17 -20.49
C TYR A 71 7.08 0.89 -19.84
N GLY A 72 7.54 2.15 -19.73
CA GLY A 72 6.74 3.31 -19.29
C GLY A 72 7.43 4.29 -18.32
N ASP A 73 6.90 5.52 -18.23
CA ASP A 73 7.30 6.58 -17.30
C ASP A 73 6.97 6.26 -15.84
N THR A 74 7.80 6.75 -14.91
CA THR A 74 7.93 6.23 -13.53
C THR A 74 6.80 6.55 -12.56
N VAL A 75 6.00 7.60 -12.74
CA VAL A 75 4.90 7.94 -11.81
C VAL A 75 3.56 7.37 -12.31
N ASP A 76 3.35 7.38 -13.62
CA ASP A 76 2.08 6.94 -14.24
C ASP A 76 1.71 5.50 -13.90
N TRP A 77 2.68 4.60 -13.72
CA TRP A 77 2.38 3.20 -13.42
C TRP A 77 1.94 2.98 -11.97
N LYS A 78 2.37 3.81 -11.01
CA LYS A 78 1.88 3.73 -9.62
C LYS A 78 0.38 4.02 -9.59
N VAL A 79 -0.04 5.10 -10.25
CA VAL A 79 -1.45 5.48 -10.40
C VAL A 79 -2.23 4.40 -11.13
N LYS A 80 -1.74 3.90 -12.29
CA LYS A 80 -2.40 2.81 -13.02
C LYS A 80 -2.54 1.53 -12.18
N ASN A 81 -1.58 1.23 -11.31
CA ASN A 81 -1.68 0.09 -10.40
C ASN A 81 -2.72 0.33 -9.29
N MET A 82 -2.87 1.58 -8.82
CA MET A 82 -3.97 1.94 -7.93
C MET A 82 -5.33 1.79 -8.62
N ASP A 83 -5.47 2.22 -9.87
CA ASP A 83 -6.69 2.01 -10.68
C ASP A 83 -7.07 0.53 -10.73
N ARG A 84 -6.11 -0.33 -11.10
CA ARG A 84 -6.31 -1.78 -11.17
C ARG A 84 -6.70 -2.39 -9.82
N MET A 85 -6.13 -1.89 -8.72
CA MET A 85 -6.47 -2.32 -7.37
C MET A 85 -7.93 -1.99 -7.05
N ILE A 86 -8.35 -0.74 -7.27
CA ILE A 86 -9.71 -0.31 -6.91
C ILE A 86 -10.79 -0.94 -7.79
N GLU A 87 -10.51 -1.14 -9.08
CA GLU A 87 -11.41 -1.86 -10.01
C GLU A 87 -11.62 -3.30 -9.56
N ARG A 88 -10.54 -4.00 -9.20
CA ARG A 88 -10.59 -5.38 -8.74
C ARG A 88 -11.38 -5.55 -7.45
N GLU A 89 -11.29 -4.58 -6.56
CA GLU A 89 -11.87 -4.67 -5.21
C GLU A 89 -13.26 -4.02 -5.10
N GLY A 90 -13.62 -3.17 -6.08
CA GLY A 90 -14.82 -2.35 -6.05
C GLY A 90 -14.77 -1.32 -4.92
N VAL A 91 -13.62 -0.66 -4.78
CA VAL A 91 -13.33 0.35 -3.75
C VAL A 91 -13.34 1.73 -4.40
N ALA A 92 -13.81 2.76 -3.69
CA ALA A 92 -13.73 4.13 -4.18
C ALA A 92 -12.29 4.68 -4.03
N PRO A 93 -11.78 5.53 -4.94
CA PRO A 93 -10.42 6.08 -4.86
C PRO A 93 -10.06 6.65 -3.48
N GLU A 94 -10.99 7.37 -2.86
CA GLU A 94 -10.80 8.00 -1.55
C GLU A 94 -10.73 7.02 -0.37
N CYS A 95 -10.89 5.71 -0.65
CA CYS A 95 -10.77 4.58 0.27
C CYS A 95 -9.62 3.63 -0.13
N ALA A 96 -8.74 4.06 -1.02
CA ALA A 96 -7.53 3.35 -1.40
C ALA A 96 -6.29 4.14 -1.00
N VAL A 97 -5.35 3.45 -0.35
CA VAL A 97 -4.13 4.05 0.22
C VAL A 97 -2.90 3.54 -0.52
N LEU A 98 -1.97 4.44 -0.86
CA LEU A 98 -0.59 4.09 -1.19
C LEU A 98 0.33 4.53 -0.04
N ILE A 99 1.18 3.63 0.43
CA ILE A 99 2.29 3.94 1.34
C ILE A 99 3.59 3.87 0.54
N ASP A 100 4.36 4.96 0.54
CA ASP A 100 5.56 5.12 -0.30
C ASP A 100 6.52 6.12 0.35
N ASP A 101 7.83 5.98 0.12
CA ASP A 101 8.85 6.91 0.64
C ASP A 101 9.10 8.10 -0.31
N LEU A 102 8.80 7.93 -1.60
CA LEU A 102 9.06 8.94 -2.63
C LEU A 102 7.91 9.96 -2.73
N PRO A 103 8.18 11.27 -2.52
CA PRO A 103 7.15 12.31 -2.51
C PRO A 103 6.43 12.46 -3.86
N GLU A 104 7.09 12.18 -4.98
CA GLU A 104 6.48 12.23 -6.31
C GLU A 104 5.39 11.16 -6.50
N ASN A 105 5.54 9.97 -5.92
CA ASN A 105 4.54 8.91 -5.97
C ASN A 105 3.31 9.32 -5.17
N ILE A 106 3.53 9.87 -3.97
CA ILE A 106 2.47 10.40 -3.10
C ILE A 106 1.69 11.53 -3.80
N THR A 107 2.40 12.51 -4.36
CA THR A 107 1.78 13.62 -5.10
C THR A 107 0.96 13.11 -6.29
N GLY A 108 1.49 12.12 -7.01
CA GLY A 108 0.83 11.50 -8.16
C GLY A 108 -0.49 10.82 -7.78
N VAL A 109 -0.52 10.01 -6.73
CA VAL A 109 -1.76 9.32 -6.33
C VAL A 109 -2.77 10.27 -5.67
N GLU A 110 -2.33 11.25 -4.89
CA GLU A 110 -3.24 12.23 -4.28
C GLU A 110 -3.93 13.10 -5.33
N SER A 111 -3.23 13.47 -6.40
CA SER A 111 -3.79 14.19 -7.55
C SER A 111 -4.88 13.41 -8.29
N ASN A 112 -4.97 12.08 -8.07
CA ASN A 112 -5.97 11.19 -8.64
C ASN A 112 -7.03 10.74 -7.62
N GLY A 113 -7.10 11.37 -6.45
CA GLY A 113 -8.15 11.15 -5.45
C GLY A 113 -7.88 10.00 -4.47
N TYR A 114 -6.71 9.36 -4.56
CA TYR A 114 -6.27 8.36 -3.58
C TYR A 114 -5.73 9.01 -2.31
N ILE A 115 -5.57 8.19 -1.27
CA ILE A 115 -4.85 8.58 -0.07
C ILE A 115 -3.37 8.24 -0.24
N GLY A 116 -2.50 9.25 -0.19
CA GLY A 116 -1.06 9.05 -0.05
C GLY A 116 -0.61 9.11 1.40
N VAL A 117 0.24 8.17 1.83
CA VAL A 117 0.93 8.21 3.13
C VAL A 117 2.43 8.12 2.88
N LYS A 118 3.13 9.24 3.08
CA LYS A 118 4.58 9.31 2.91
C LYS A 118 5.30 8.73 4.13
N VAL A 119 6.28 7.87 3.91
CA VAL A 119 7.23 7.43 4.95
C VAL A 119 8.64 7.99 4.72
N ASP A 120 9.50 7.91 5.74
CA ASP A 120 10.92 8.19 5.58
C ASP A 120 11.64 6.91 5.12
N ALA A 121 12.40 6.98 4.03
CA ALA A 121 13.10 5.83 3.44
C ALA A 121 14.00 5.08 4.43
N ARG A 122 14.50 5.76 5.48
CA ARG A 122 15.40 5.18 6.50
C ARG A 122 14.65 4.36 7.55
N THR A 123 13.36 4.64 7.76
CA THR A 123 12.56 4.00 8.82
C THR A 123 11.35 3.24 8.28
N GLY A 124 10.97 3.47 7.02
CA GLY A 124 9.84 2.84 6.37
C GLY A 124 8.54 2.97 7.17
N ILE A 125 7.73 1.92 7.12
CA ILE A 125 6.49 1.82 7.88
C ILE A 125 6.79 1.69 9.39
N THR A 126 6.20 2.60 10.17
CA THR A 126 6.24 2.59 11.64
C THR A 126 4.85 2.39 12.22
N LYS A 127 4.74 2.16 13.53
CA LYS A 127 3.42 2.04 14.20
C LYS A 127 2.56 3.29 14.04
N ASP A 128 3.17 4.47 13.99
CA ASP A 128 2.45 5.72 13.75
C ASP A 128 1.94 5.82 12.31
N THR A 129 2.72 5.35 11.34
CA THR A 129 2.26 5.19 9.95
C THR A 129 1.01 4.31 9.89
N VAL A 130 1.01 3.17 10.61
CA VAL A 130 -0.15 2.27 10.62
C VAL A 130 -1.37 2.95 11.24
N ARG A 131 -1.23 3.67 12.36
CA ARG A 131 -2.32 4.43 12.98
C ARG A 131 -2.89 5.48 12.02
N GLU A 132 -2.02 6.23 11.36
CA GLU A 132 -2.41 7.23 10.37
C GLU A 132 -3.22 6.63 9.22
N VAL A 133 -2.76 5.52 8.64
CA VAL A 133 -3.45 4.82 7.55
C VAL A 133 -4.88 4.47 7.97
N PHE A 134 -5.06 3.86 9.13
CA PHE A 134 -6.39 3.44 9.59
C PHE A 134 -7.27 4.60 10.05
N GLN A 135 -6.69 5.68 10.55
CA GLN A 135 -7.42 6.92 10.81
C GLN A 135 -7.96 7.53 9.51
N ARG A 136 -7.16 7.57 8.44
CA ARG A 136 -7.59 8.09 7.13
C ARG A 136 -8.66 7.21 6.47
N LEU A 137 -8.68 5.91 6.78
CA LEU A 137 -9.67 4.95 6.30
C LEU A 137 -10.95 4.88 7.15
N GLU A 138 -11.05 5.60 8.28
CA GLU A 138 -12.24 5.55 9.15
C GLU A 138 -13.53 5.95 8.42
N LYS A 139 -13.45 6.98 7.56
CA LYS A 139 -14.58 7.42 6.71
C LYS A 139 -15.09 6.31 5.77
N CYS A 140 -14.25 5.33 5.51
CA CYS A 140 -14.54 4.16 4.69
C CYS A 140 -15.05 2.99 5.53
N GLY A 141 -15.48 3.21 6.78
CA GLY A 141 -16.04 2.17 7.65
C GLY A 141 -15.01 1.18 8.19
N VAL A 142 -13.72 1.54 8.16
CA VAL A 142 -12.61 0.78 8.72
C VAL A 142 -12.39 1.20 10.17
N THR A 143 -12.25 0.24 11.08
CA THR A 143 -12.11 0.52 12.51
C THR A 143 -10.73 1.07 12.82
N GLN A 144 -10.64 2.11 13.64
CA GLN A 144 -9.37 2.62 14.14
C GLN A 144 -8.62 1.59 14.99
N LEU A 145 -7.29 1.72 15.03
CA LEU A 145 -6.45 1.05 16.01
C LEU A 145 -6.71 1.64 17.40
N LYS A 146 -6.97 0.79 18.39
CA LYS A 146 -7.11 1.20 19.80
C LYS A 146 -5.76 1.48 20.45
#